data_AF-A0A966Y3V6-F1
#
_entry.id   AF-A0A966Y3V6-F1
#
_cell.length_a   1.000
_cell.length_b   1.000
_cell.length_c   1.000
_cell.angle_alpha   90.00
_cell.angle_beta   90.00
_cell.angle_gamma   90.00
#
_symmetry.space_group_name_H-M   'P 1'
#
loop_
_entity.id
_entity.type
_entity.pdbx_description
1 polymer ?
#
loop_
_entity_poly.entity_id
_entity_poly.type
_entity_poly.pdbx_seq_one_letter_code
_entity_poly.pdbx_strand_id
1 'polypeptide(L)' 'MVVAPGAYDCITARSIERAGFSALYMTGGGTAASLGYPDYGLLTMTEMADNAGRIAASVKLPVIADA' A
#
# COMPACT_ATOMS: atom_id res chain seq x y z
N MET A 1 6.84 7.59 -18.27
CA MET A 1 6.67 6.30 -17.55
C MET A 1 6.55 6.63 -16.06
N VAL A 2 5.56 6.08 -15.35
CA VAL A 2 5.39 6.29 -13.90
C VAL A 2 5.97 5.08 -13.17
N VAL A 3 6.82 5.34 -12.17
CA VAL A 3 7.32 4.31 -11.25
C VAL A 3 6.58 4.47 -9.93
N ALA A 4 5.87 3.42 -9.51
CA ALA A 4 5.09 3.40 -8.28
C ALA A 4 5.61 2.28 -7.37
N PRO A 5 6.51 2.57 -6.42
CA PRO A 5 7.05 1.57 -5.51
C PRO A 5 5.97 1.00 -4.58
N GLY A 6 6.15 -0.26 -4.19
CA GLY A 6 5.24 -0.97 -3.29
C GLY A 6 5.38 -0.51 -1.84
N ALA A 7 4.26 -0.23 -1.17
CA ALA A 7 4.17 0.02 0.26
C ALA A 7 3.12 -0.93 0.87
N TYR A 8 3.39 -1.44 2.06
CA TYR A 8 2.41 -2.21 2.86
C TYR A 8 2.03 -1.50 4.17
N ASP A 9 2.73 -0.41 4.52
CA ASP A 9 2.46 0.43 5.69
C ASP A 9 2.66 1.93 5.40
N CYS A 10 2.24 2.78 6.33
CA CYS A 10 2.35 4.23 6.20
C CYS A 10 3.80 4.74 6.25
N ILE A 11 4.70 4.03 6.93
CA ILE A 11 6.11 4.44 7.08
C ILE A 11 6.84 4.29 5.75
N THR A 12 6.62 3.17 5.06
CA THR A 12 7.17 2.89 3.73
C THR A 12 6.58 3.87 2.72
N ALA A 13 5.26 4.11 2.78
CA ALA A 13 4.60 5.10 1.92
C ALA A 13 5.20 6.51 2.05
N ARG A 14 5.41 6.98 3.29
CA ARG A 14 6.07 8.27 3.56
C ARG A 14 7.53 8.30 3.09
N SER A 15 8.23 7.17 3.17
CA SER A 15 9.60 7.05 2.66
C SER A 15 9.64 7.16 1.14
N ILE A 16 8.70 6.55 0.43
CA ILE A 16 8.52 6.68 -1.03
C ILE A 16 8.22 8.14 -1.40
N GLU A 17 7.31 8.80 -0.68
CA GLU A 17 7.02 10.23 -0.89
C GLU A 17 8.28 11.09 -0.74
N ARG A 18 9.05 10.88 0.33
CA ARG A 18 10.31 11.62 0.58
C ARG A 18 11.40 11.33 -0.44
N ALA A 19 11.38 10.15 -1.06
CA ALA A 19 12.29 9.79 -2.15
C ALA A 19 11.93 10.46 -3.49
N GLY A 20 10.82 11.21 -3.56
CA GLY A 20 10.46 12.03 -4.73
C GLY A 20 9.71 11.28 -5.84
N PHE A 21 9.12 10.11 -5.53
CA PHE A 21 8.26 9.41 -6.49
C PHE A 21 6.95 10.16 -6.72
N SER A 22 6.36 9.97 -7.90
CA SER A 22 5.11 10.63 -8.30
C SER A 22 3.84 9.84 -7.96
N ALA A 23 3.98 8.58 -7.57
CA ALA A 23 2.90 7.69 -7.14
C ALA A 23 3.47 6.55 -6.29
N LEU A 24 2.61 5.81 -5.60
CA LEU A 24 2.96 4.57 -4.93
C LEU A 24 1.87 3.51 -5.15
N TYR A 25 2.25 2.26 -4.96
CA TYR A 25 1.37 1.10 -5.04
C TYR A 25 1.22 0.49 -3.64
N MET A 26 0.00 0.30 -3.15
CA MET A 26 -0.22 -0.54 -1.98
C MET A 26 -0.20 -2.00 -2.42
N THR A 27 0.73 -2.80 -1.90
CA THR A 27 0.84 -4.22 -2.25
C THR A 27 -0.13 -5.09 -1.44
N GLY A 28 -0.89 -5.97 -2.11
CA GLY A 28 -1.73 -6.97 -1.47
C GLY A 28 -0.91 -8.02 -0.75
N GLY A 29 0.10 -8.59 -1.41
CA GLY A 29 1.02 -9.54 -0.77
C GLY A 29 1.74 -9.00 0.46
N GLY A 30 2.18 -7.74 0.43
CA GLY A 30 2.76 -7.10 1.62
C GLY A 30 1.71 -6.87 2.73
N THR A 31 0.48 -6.52 2.37
CA THR A 31 -0.64 -6.37 3.32
C THR A 31 -0.98 -7.72 3.98
N ALA A 32 -1.13 -8.79 3.20
CA ALA A 32 -1.37 -10.15 3.68
C ALA A 32 -0.25 -10.61 4.62
N ALA A 33 1.01 -10.42 4.21
CA ALA A 33 2.17 -10.78 5.02
C ALA A 33 2.21 -10.03 6.36
N SER A 34 1.81 -8.75 6.38
CA SER A 34 1.74 -7.95 7.61
C SER A 34 0.72 -8.47 8.62
N LEU A 35 -0.33 -9.17 8.14
CA LEU A 35 -1.35 -9.83 8.96
C LEU A 35 -1.04 -11.31 9.21
N GLY A 36 0.11 -11.81 8.77
CA GLY A 36 0.55 -13.19 8.97
C GLY A 36 -0.08 -14.20 8.01
N TYR A 37 -0.66 -13.75 6.90
CA TYR A 37 -1.26 -14.60 5.88
C TYR A 37 -0.42 -14.67 4.59
N PRO A 38 -0.47 -15.79 3.85
CA PRO A 38 -0.06 -15.81 2.46
C PRO A 38 -1.07 -15.06 1.58
N ASP A 39 -0.60 -14.57 0.42
CA ASP A 39 -1.42 -13.85 -0.55
C ASP A 39 -2.30 -14.80 -1.40
N TYR A 40 -3.33 -15.37 -0.76
CA TYR A 40 -4.29 -16.30 -1.37
C TYR A 40 -5.74 -15.79 -1.29
N GLY A 41 -5.93 -14.48 -1.16
CA GLY A 41 -7.27 -13.90 -1.03
C GLY A 41 -7.97 -14.25 0.29
N LEU A 42 -7.20 -14.50 1.36
CA LEU A 42 -7.72 -14.77 2.70
C LEU A 42 -8.15 -13.49 3.43
N LEU A 43 -7.58 -12.36 3.05
CA LEU A 43 -7.98 -11.05 3.56
C LEU A 43 -9.33 -10.67 2.97
N THR A 44 -10.13 -10.00 3.79
CA THR A 44 -11.39 -9.40 3.37
C THR A 44 -11.14 -8.10 2.62
N MET A 45 -12.10 -7.70 1.76
CA MET A 45 -12.04 -6.40 1.09
C MET A 45 -12.01 -5.24 2.09
N THR A 46 -12.62 -5.40 3.27
CA THR A 46 -12.58 -4.40 4.34
C THR A 46 -11.16 -4.20 4.88
N GLU A 47 -10.41 -5.28 5.10
CA GLU A 47 -9.02 -5.19 5.56
C GLU A 47 -8.10 -4.56 4.51
N MET A 48 -8.32 -4.90 3.23
CA MET A 48 -7.61 -4.28 2.11
C MET A 48 -7.91 -2.78 1.99
N ALA A 49 -9.20 -2.40 2.01
CA ALA A 49 -9.64 -1.01 1.92
C ALA A 49 -9.16 -0.18 3.12
N ASP A 50 -9.15 -0.75 4.32
CA ASP A 50 -8.68 -0.10 5.53
C ASP A 50 -7.17 0.18 5.48
N ASN A 51 -6.35 -0.77 5.01
CA ASN A 51 -4.92 -0.52 4.80
C ASN A 51 -4.69 0.56 3.72
N ALA A 52 -5.39 0.45 2.60
CA ALA A 52 -5.31 1.43 1.51
C ALA A 52 -5.68 2.84 2.00
N GLY A 53 -6.75 2.95 2.81
CA GLY A 53 -7.22 4.20 3.39
C GLY A 53 -6.19 4.82 4.33
N ARG A 54 -5.56 4.03 5.21
CA ARG A 54 -4.48 4.51 6.09
C ARG A 54 -3.29 5.02 5.30
N ILE A 55 -2.84 4.27 4.30
CA ILE A 55 -1.72 4.65 3.45
C ILE A 55 -2.04 5.92 2.67
N ALA A 56 -3.20 6.01 2.02
CA ALA A 56 -3.63 7.18 1.26
C ALA A 56 -3.75 8.43 2.14
N ALA A 57 -4.30 8.31 3.36
CA ALA A 57 -4.36 9.42 4.31
C ALA A 57 -2.95 9.85 4.81
N SER A 58 -1.98 8.95 4.72
CA SER A 58 -0.62 9.17 5.17
C SER A 58 0.29 9.77 4.09
N VAL A 59 -0.15 10.08 2.88
CA VAL A 59 0.71 10.72 1.86
C VAL A 59 -0.10 11.73 1.03
N LYS A 60 0.57 12.58 0.26
CA LYS A 60 -0.07 13.44 -0.74
C LYS A 60 0.00 12.86 -2.15
N LEU A 61 0.67 11.72 -2.32
CA LEU A 61 0.80 11.03 -3.60
C LEU A 61 -0.46 10.23 -3.94
N PRO A 62 -0.78 10.07 -5.23
CA PRO A 62 -1.74 9.05 -5.67
C PRO A 62 -1.31 7.66 -5.22
N VAL A 63 -2.26 6.90 -4.68
CA VAL A 63 -2.08 5.51 -4.24
C VAL A 63 -2.86 4.59 -5.15
N ILE A 64 -2.18 3.64 -5.78
CA ILE A 64 -2.80 2.54 -6.52
C ILE A 64 -2.93 1.38 -5.55
N ALA A 65 -4.14 0.96 -5.23
CA ALA A 65 -4.36 -0.13 -4.28
C ALA A 65 -4.54 -1.47 -5.01
N ASP A 66 -3.84 -2.50 -4.54
CA ASP A 66 -4.20 -3.89 -4.81
C ASP A 66 -5.55 -4.23 -4.15
N ALA A 67 -6.31 -5.14 -4.75
CA ALA A 67 -7.68 -5.47 -4.34
C ALA A 67 -7.94 -6.97 -4.32
#